data_AF-A0A661FP09-F1
#
_entry.id   AF-A0A661FP09-F1
#
_cell.length_a   1.000
_cell.length_b   1.000
_cell.length_c   1.000
_cell.angle_alpha   90.00
_cell.angle_beta   90.00
_cell.angle_gamma   90.00
#
_symmetry.space_group_name_H-M   'P 1'
#
loop_
_entity.id
_entity.type
_entity.pdbx_description
1 polymer ?
#
loop_
_entity_poly.entity_id
_entity_poly.type
_entity_poly.pdbx_seq_one_letter_code
_entity_poly.pdbx_strand_id
1 'polypeptide(L)'
;FLVADSPYTGPWRAASEEYERRKAAGDLWPGFIENYAQYLPADTDLASRPTFINPMDPDILSRVCVDAGFEVLEARFLAGGTQRSTNRDHAGVIARKKRAG
;
A
#
# COMPACT_ATOMS: atom_id res chain seq x y z
N PHE A 1 -0.91 -7.13 -13.38
CA PHE A 1 -0.80 -5.84 -12.69
C PHE A 1 -1.36 -6.02 -11.29
N LEU A 2 -0.88 -5.25 -10.32
CA LEU A 2 -1.40 -5.22 -8.95
C LEU A 2 -1.78 -3.79 -8.60
N VAL A 3 -2.84 -3.63 -7.81
CA VAL A 3 -3.26 -2.36 -7.22
C VAL A 3 -3.55 -2.62 -5.75
N ALA A 4 -3.03 -1.76 -4.89
CA ALA A 4 -3.24 -1.82 -3.45
C ALA A 4 -3.59 -0.43 -2.93
N ASP A 5 -4.27 -0.39 -1.78
CA ASP A 5 -4.48 0.85 -1.06
C ASP A 5 -3.15 1.43 -0.61
N SER A 6 -3.06 2.76 -0.67
CA SER A 6 -1.87 3.48 -0.20
C SER A 6 -1.99 3.88 1.28
N PRO A 7 -0.86 4.26 1.92
CA PRO A 7 -0.87 4.86 3.24
C PRO A 7 -1.59 6.21 3.34
N TYR A 8 -1.97 6.83 2.21
CA TYR A 8 -2.52 8.18 2.14
C TYR A 8 -4.02 8.23 1.86
N THR A 9 -4.68 7.06 1.81
CA THR A 9 -6.12 6.95 1.55
C THR A 9 -6.88 6.40 2.75
N GLY A 10 -8.20 6.53 2.72
CA GLY A 10 -9.09 5.89 3.68
C GLY A 10 -8.83 6.24 5.14
N PRO A 11 -9.29 5.38 6.08
CA PRO A 11 -9.15 5.63 7.51
C PRO A 11 -7.69 5.59 8.01
N TRP A 12 -6.87 4.71 7.45
CA TRP A 12 -5.46 4.56 7.83
C TRP A 12 -4.56 5.73 7.38
N ARG A 13 -5.07 6.68 6.56
CA ARG A 13 -4.37 7.97 6.31
C ARG A 13 -3.97 8.68 7.60
N ALA A 14 -4.72 8.47 8.69
CA ALA A 14 -4.37 8.96 10.02
C ALA A 14 -2.97 8.52 10.50
N ALA A 15 -2.43 7.41 9.99
CA ALA A 15 -1.10 6.89 10.30
C ALA A 15 -0.03 7.31 9.28
N SER A 16 -0.34 8.18 8.31
CA SER A 16 0.59 8.54 7.21
C SER A 16 1.89 9.21 7.69
N GLU A 17 1.89 9.98 8.78
CA GLU A 17 3.11 10.57 9.32
C GLU A 17 4.06 9.50 9.88
N GLU A 18 3.50 8.53 10.61
CA GLU A 18 4.24 7.40 11.14
C GLU A 18 4.80 6.52 10.01
N TYR A 19 4.01 6.33 8.94
CA TYR A 19 4.46 5.68 7.72
C TYR A 19 5.72 6.35 7.14
N GLU A 20 5.69 7.67 6.93
CA GLU A 20 6.83 8.40 6.36
C GLU A 20 8.06 8.29 7.25
N ARG A 21 7.87 8.37 8.58
CA ARG A 21 8.94 8.20 9.55
C ARG A 21 9.59 6.82 9.45
N ARG A 22 8.79 5.74 9.39
CA ARG A 22 9.30 4.37 9.24
C ARG A 22 9.99 4.16 7.89
N LYS A 23 9.42 4.70 6.81
CA LYS A 23 10.01 4.65 5.47
C LYS A 23 11.37 5.35 5.46
N ALA A 24 11.48 6.55 6.04
CA ALA A 24 12.73 7.29 6.15
C ALA A 24 13.78 6.55 7.01
N ALA A 25 13.33 5.75 7.99
CA ALA A 25 14.21 4.89 8.79
C ALA A 25 14.63 3.59 8.08
N GLY A 26 14.15 3.34 6.85
CA GLY A 26 14.49 2.15 6.08
C GLY A 26 13.69 0.89 6.45
N ASP A 27 12.55 1.04 7.13
CA ASP A 27 11.65 -0.08 7.38
C ASP A 27 11.19 -0.68 6.04
N LEU A 28 11.20 -2.02 5.95
CA LEU A 28 10.73 -2.71 4.76
C LEU A 28 9.20 -2.67 4.63
N TRP A 29 8.48 -2.59 5.74
CA TRP A 29 7.01 -2.61 5.78
C TRP A 29 6.45 -1.43 6.58
N PRO A 30 6.72 -0.18 6.15
CA PRO A 30 6.37 1.01 6.91
C PRO A 30 4.85 1.20 7.04
N GLY A 31 4.05 0.58 6.16
CA GLY A 31 2.59 0.58 6.21
C GLY A 31 1.97 -0.44 7.16
N PHE A 32 2.76 -1.32 7.80
CA PHE A 32 2.19 -2.37 8.63
C PHE A 32 1.55 -1.80 9.91
N ILE A 33 0.26 -2.06 10.05
CA ILE A 33 -0.58 -1.66 11.18
C ILE A 33 -1.24 -2.92 11.72
N GLU A 34 -0.81 -3.36 12.90
CA GLU A 34 -1.30 -4.61 13.52
C GLU A 34 -2.75 -4.54 14.00
N ASN A 35 -3.20 -3.37 14.45
CA ASN A 35 -4.57 -3.12 14.88
C ASN A 35 -5.14 -1.94 14.11
N TYR A 36 -5.63 -2.18 12.88
CA TYR A 36 -6.17 -1.10 12.05
C TYR A 36 -7.60 -0.69 12.46
N ALA A 37 -8.27 -1.52 13.26
CA ALA A 37 -9.62 -1.24 13.76
C ALA A 37 -9.71 0.07 14.54
N GLN A 38 -8.61 0.50 15.16
CA GLN A 38 -8.53 1.80 15.86
C GLN A 38 -8.84 3.02 14.97
N TYR A 39 -8.72 2.87 13.64
CA TYR A 39 -9.01 3.94 12.68
C TYR A 39 -10.44 3.87 12.12
N LEU A 40 -11.20 2.83 12.43
CA LEU A 40 -12.53 2.62 11.88
C LEU A 40 -13.64 3.20 12.79
N PRO A 41 -14.82 3.49 12.23
CA PRO A 41 -16.03 3.75 13.03
C PRO A 41 -16.35 2.61 13.99
N ALA A 42 -16.88 2.94 15.17
CA ALA A 42 -17.13 1.97 16.25
C ALA A 42 -18.18 0.89 15.90
N ASP A 43 -19.04 1.14 14.92
CA ASP A 43 -20.07 0.23 14.41
C ASP A 43 -19.58 -0.67 13.27
N THR A 44 -18.28 -0.64 12.95
CA THR A 44 -17.70 -1.48 11.90
C THR A 44 -17.68 -2.95 12.33
N ASP A 45 -18.31 -3.83 11.54
CA ASP A 45 -18.19 -5.29 11.73
C ASP A 45 -16.79 -5.79 11.34
N LEU A 46 -16.11 -6.42 12.31
CA LEU A 46 -14.75 -6.92 12.22
C LEU A 46 -14.65 -8.45 12.31
N ALA A 47 -15.76 -9.17 12.56
CA ALA A 47 -15.73 -10.57 12.97
C ALA A 47 -15.06 -11.53 11.96
N SER A 48 -14.96 -11.11 10.69
CA SER A 48 -14.37 -11.89 9.60
C SER A 48 -13.17 -11.22 8.92
N ARG A 49 -12.67 -10.11 9.46
CA ARG A 49 -11.59 -9.33 8.84
C ARG A 49 -10.24 -9.71 9.44
N PRO A 50 -9.14 -9.60 8.68
CA PRO A 50 -7.80 -9.63 9.27
C PRO A 50 -7.68 -8.60 10.39
N THR A 51 -6.81 -8.82 11.36
CA THR A 51 -6.57 -7.81 12.43
C THR A 51 -5.68 -6.68 11.95
N PHE A 52 -4.88 -6.93 10.91
CA PHE A 52 -3.87 -6.03 10.39
C PHE A 52 -4.17 -5.55 8.97
N ILE A 53 -3.51 -4.46 8.59
CA ILE A 53 -3.41 -4.00 7.21
C ILE A 53 -1.96 -3.59 6.93
N ASN A 54 -1.57 -3.63 5.66
CA ASN A 54 -0.30 -3.10 5.19
C ASN A 54 -0.54 -2.36 3.86
N PRO A 55 -0.93 -1.08 3.91
CA PRO A 55 -1.07 -0.27 2.71
C PRO A 55 0.30 -0.14 2.03
N MET A 56 0.29 -0.18 0.71
CA MET A 56 1.49 -0.29 -0.11
C MET A 56 1.76 0.99 -0.87
N ASP A 57 3.01 1.19 -1.26
CA ASP A 57 3.41 2.24 -2.18
C ASP A 57 4.13 1.67 -3.41
N PRO A 58 4.39 2.49 -4.45
CA PRO A 58 5.04 2.03 -5.67
C PRO A 58 6.43 1.44 -5.45
N ASP A 59 7.18 1.93 -4.47
CA ASP A 59 8.53 1.47 -4.17
C ASP A 59 8.49 0.07 -3.55
N ILE A 60 7.58 -0.13 -2.59
CA ILE A 60 7.32 -1.42 -1.94
C ILE A 60 6.87 -2.45 -2.97
N LEU A 61 5.89 -2.10 -3.82
CA LEU A 61 5.39 -3.00 -4.86
C LEU A 61 6.50 -3.37 -5.86
N SER A 62 7.32 -2.39 -6.26
CA SER A 62 8.44 -2.62 -7.16
C SER A 62 9.47 -3.58 -6.56
N ARG A 63 9.88 -3.31 -5.32
CA ARG A 63 10.83 -4.16 -4.57
C ARG A 63 10.32 -5.60 -4.49
N VAL A 64 9.08 -5.80 -4.02
CA VAL A 64 8.50 -7.14 -3.86
C VAL A 64 8.39 -7.88 -5.19
N CYS A 65 8.01 -7.19 -6.27
CA CYS A 65 7.99 -7.81 -7.60
C CYS A 65 9.40 -8.24 -8.06
N VAL A 66 10.41 -7.40 -7.84
CA VAL A 66 11.81 -7.72 -8.19
C VAL A 66 12.31 -8.91 -7.36
N ASP A 67 12.08 -8.91 -6.06
CA ASP A 67 12.47 -9.99 -5.14
C ASP A 67 11.78 -11.32 -5.52
N ALA A 68 10.54 -11.26 -6.01
CA ALA A 68 9.79 -12.39 -6.53
C ALA A 68 10.23 -12.84 -7.95
N GLY A 69 11.26 -12.22 -8.54
CA GLY A 69 11.83 -12.60 -9.83
C GLY A 69 11.11 -12.01 -11.05
N PHE A 70 10.26 -11.00 -10.85
CA PHE A 70 9.60 -10.28 -11.95
C PHE A 70 10.45 -9.11 -12.45
N GLU A 71 10.19 -8.69 -13.67
CA GLU A 71 10.65 -7.42 -14.22
C GLU A 71 9.54 -6.40 -14.05
N VAL A 72 9.82 -5.30 -13.36
CA VAL A 72 8.88 -4.18 -13.18
C VAL A 72 8.94 -3.30 -14.42
N LEU A 73 7.80 -3.13 -15.08
CA LEU A 73 7.66 -2.25 -16.24
C LEU A 73 7.26 -0.84 -15.81
N GLU A 74 6.41 -0.74 -14.80
CA GLU A 74 5.95 0.52 -14.24
C GLU A 74 5.43 0.32 -12.82
N ALA A 75 5.71 1.28 -11.93
CA ALA A 75 5.04 1.41 -10.66
C ALA A 75 4.78 2.89 -10.37
N ARG A 76 3.56 3.23 -9.95
CA ARG A 76 3.19 4.63 -9.66
C ARG A 76 2.02 4.70 -8.70
N PHE A 77 1.89 5.85 -8.07
CA PHE A 77 0.64 6.19 -7.42
C PHE A 77 -0.47 6.42 -8.46
N LEU A 78 -1.68 6.08 -8.07
CA LEU A 78 -2.88 6.23 -8.88
C LEU A 78 -3.87 7.14 -8.14
N ALA A 79 -4.47 8.04 -8.91
CA ALA A 79 -5.58 8.87 -8.46
C ALA A 79 -6.84 8.02 -8.26
N GLY A 80 -7.59 8.31 -7.20
CA GLY A 80 -8.95 7.80 -7.04
C GLY A 80 -9.89 8.40 -8.10
N GLY A 81 -10.96 7.68 -8.44
CA GLY A 81 -11.96 8.14 -9.42
C GLY A 81 -12.88 9.27 -8.95
N THR A 82 -12.54 9.95 -7.85
CA THR A 82 -13.38 10.98 -7.23
C THR A 82 -12.68 12.34 -7.23
N GLN A 83 -13.47 13.42 -7.15
CA GLN A 83 -12.95 14.80 -7.07
C GLN A 83 -12.11 15.07 -5.80
N ARG A 84 -12.12 14.17 -4.81
CA ARG A 84 -11.31 14.25 -3.58
C ARG A 84 -9.99 13.47 -3.66
N SER A 85 -9.66 12.95 -4.84
CA SER A 85 -8.43 12.23 -5.11
C SER A 85 -7.19 13.03 -4.71
N THR A 86 -6.24 12.34 -4.09
CA THR A 86 -4.96 12.93 -3.66
C THR A 86 -3.82 12.63 -4.65
N ASN A 87 -4.14 12.01 -5.79
CA ASN A 87 -3.19 11.37 -6.73
C ASN A 87 -2.33 10.28 -6.10
N ARG A 88 -2.53 9.98 -4.81
CA ARG A 88 -1.84 8.97 -4.03
C ARG A 88 -2.82 8.03 -3.36
N ASP A 89 -4.00 7.83 -3.92
CA ASP A 89 -5.05 7.05 -3.24
C ASP A 89 -4.75 5.55 -3.30
N HIS A 90 -4.17 5.09 -4.41
CA HIS A 90 -3.73 3.72 -4.57
C HIS A 90 -2.28 3.67 -5.08
N ALA A 91 -1.64 2.53 -4.89
CA ALA A 91 -0.36 2.21 -5.50
C ALA A 91 -0.56 1.08 -6.51
N GLY A 92 0.00 1.25 -7.72
CA GLY A 92 -0.10 0.27 -8.79
C GLY A 92 1.26 -0.18 -9.29
N VAL A 93 1.36 -1.44 -9.72
CA VAL A 93 2.54 -2.00 -10.41
C VAL A 93 2.12 -2.88 -11.60
N ILE A 94 2.84 -2.71 -12.71
CA ILE A 94 2.82 -3.61 -13.87
C ILE A 94 4.16 -4.33 -13.90
N ALA A 95 4.13 -5.64 -13.73
CA ALA A 95 5.31 -6.49 -13.79
C ALA A 95 5.05 -7.73 -14.64
N ARG A 96 6.10 -8.27 -15.25
CA ARG A 96 6.05 -9.50 -16.07
C ARG A 96 7.07 -10.51 -15.59
N LYS A 97 6.78 -11.80 -15.80
CA LYS A 97 7.75 -12.87 -15.54
C LYS A 97 8.95 -12.68 -16.46
N LYS A 98 10.17 -12.71 -15.90
CA LYS A 98 11.39 -12.71 -16.70
C LYS A 98 11.37 -13.95 -17.60
N ARG A 99 11.59 -13.77 -18.91
CA ARG A 99 11.82 -14.92 -19.80
C ARG A 99 13.18 -15.50 -19.45
N ALA A 100 13.26 -16.81 -19.30
CA ALA A 100 14.56 -17.49 -19.22
C ALA A 100 15.30 -17.22 -20.54
N GLY A 101 16.53 -16.72 -20.43
CA GLY A 101 17.45 -16.59 -21.56
C GLY A 101 18.02 -17.93 -21.98
#